data_AF-A0AAN9JA94-F1
#
_entry.id   AF-A0AAN9JA94-F1
#
_cell.length_a   1.000
_cell.length_b   1.000
_cell.length_c   1.000
_cell.angle_alpha   90.00
_cell.angle_beta   90.00
_cell.angle_gamma   90.00
#
_symmetry.space_group_name_H-M   'P 1'
#
loop_
_entity.id
_entity.type
_entity.pdbx_description
1 polymer ?
#
loop_
_entity_poly.entity_id
_entity_poly.type
_entity_poly.pdbx_seq_one_letter_code
_entity_poly.pdbx_strand_id
1 'polypeptide(L)'
;MKQHELTLLLSLIWALTLLYGEMFAYWLPPLFTCSWPHLLRSSSSSTVQTDSGDYQVDYVKVAVIADPQLMDKTSLHLPPKSLALELAEFYTDLNMRRSFFTSVLPFKPEVILFLGDYFDGGPYLSDEEWKESFSRFRHIFGLNAQGKYTDMQVYYIPGNHDIGYEILHSLKPEVIQRYEEIFGIRNYKLMIGKVDFIAIDAQTLDGHPHKHLTSQTWDFVKNISAGDVIHPRVLLTHIPLFRRDNTYCGPSRSSSIINQRIQHTGNSNAGDIMYQDYVFEESSKHLLETIKPKFILSGHDHDQCTITHQSKFGPATEHTVGTISWQQGNLYPSFMLLSVYNSTLPTASIPEETLLTQICYLPMQAHIYIWYTVLFVLTLLATLFWPTSGTSLWHQFCTFFGHCKQLMASIFSRSETKDKDEDANYEYEMMWEADGSMHLVKKPLNAPTVNSNDRSLGERGNVVMRSAARKNTAQEADLSVNVDMASAARMPPRTGKSKTTIIIQRLIRALRMVTVIAAVNVPLYMMLLFKDWIDK
;
A
#
# COMPACT_ATOMS: atom_id res chain seq x y z
N MET A 1 36.19 -9.92 -5.91
CA MET A 1 35.25 -11.02 -5.68
C MET A 1 35.11 -11.85 -6.96
N LYS A 2 35.35 -13.17 -6.88
CA LYS A 2 35.24 -14.11 -8.00
C LYS A 2 33.76 -14.29 -8.40
N GLN A 3 33.50 -14.82 -9.58
CA GLN A 3 32.14 -14.99 -10.10
C GLN A 3 31.25 -15.83 -9.17
N HIS A 4 31.77 -16.92 -8.61
CA HIS A 4 31.02 -17.76 -7.67
C HIS A 4 30.73 -17.05 -6.35
N GLU A 5 31.67 -16.25 -5.84
CA GLU A 5 31.46 -15.43 -4.63
C GLU A 5 30.35 -14.40 -4.87
N LEU A 6 30.30 -13.76 -6.05
CA LEU A 6 29.19 -12.85 -6.41
C LEU A 6 27.86 -13.61 -6.48
N THR A 7 27.82 -14.77 -7.13
CA THR A 7 26.60 -15.59 -7.23
C THR A 7 26.09 -16.00 -5.85
N LEU A 8 26.98 -16.42 -4.95
CA LEU A 8 26.63 -16.77 -3.57
C LEU A 8 26.12 -15.56 -2.80
N LEU A 9 26.79 -14.41 -2.91
CA LEU A 9 26.35 -13.17 -2.28
C LEU A 9 24.95 -12.75 -2.74
N LEU A 10 24.72 -12.72 -4.06
CA LEU A 10 23.40 -12.40 -4.63
C LEU A 10 22.34 -13.41 -4.18
N SER A 11 22.69 -14.71 -4.11
CA SER A 11 21.79 -15.74 -3.62
C SER A 11 21.40 -15.52 -2.16
N LEU A 12 22.35 -15.13 -1.31
CA LEU A 12 22.10 -14.81 0.10
C LEU A 12 21.26 -13.53 0.25
N ILE A 13 21.53 -12.49 -0.53
CA ILE A 13 20.74 -11.25 -0.53
C ILE A 13 19.28 -11.56 -0.90
N TRP A 14 19.05 -12.36 -1.93
CA TRP A 14 17.71 -12.82 -2.28
C TRP A 14 17.06 -13.62 -1.15
N ALA A 15 17.76 -14.57 -0.55
CA ALA A 15 17.20 -15.39 0.52
C ALA A 15 16.78 -14.54 1.72
N LEU A 16 17.62 -13.61 2.15
CA LEU A 16 17.32 -12.68 3.24
C LEU A 16 16.16 -11.74 2.88
N THR A 17 16.13 -11.25 1.64
CA THR A 17 15.05 -10.37 1.15
C THR A 17 13.70 -11.09 1.15
N LEU A 18 13.65 -12.33 0.67
CA LEU A 18 12.43 -13.15 0.66
C LEU A 18 11.99 -13.52 2.07
N LEU A 19 12.92 -13.90 2.95
CA LEU A 19 12.61 -14.17 4.36
C LEU A 19 12.06 -12.91 5.05
N TYR A 20 12.59 -11.73 4.74
CA TYR A 20 12.06 -10.50 5.30
C TYR A 20 10.65 -10.20 4.78
N GLY A 21 10.49 -10.13 3.45
CA GLY A 21 9.23 -9.71 2.84
C GLY A 21 8.08 -10.71 3.00
N GLU A 22 8.36 -12.02 2.96
CA GLU A 22 7.31 -13.04 3.05
C GLU A 22 7.08 -13.57 4.48
N MET A 23 7.89 -13.18 5.47
CA MET A 23 7.77 -13.72 6.83
C MET A 23 8.00 -12.68 7.92
N PHE A 24 9.23 -12.13 8.04
CA PHE A 24 9.54 -11.26 9.18
C PHE A 24 8.73 -9.98 9.19
N ALA A 25 8.45 -9.37 8.03
CA ALA A 25 7.64 -8.16 7.95
C ALA A 25 6.27 -8.32 8.63
N TYR A 26 5.66 -9.51 8.51
CA TYR A 26 4.37 -9.83 9.10
C TYR A 26 4.46 -10.21 10.59
N TRP A 27 5.64 -10.50 11.11
CA TRP A 27 5.86 -10.67 12.56
C TRP A 27 6.04 -9.34 13.29
N LEU A 28 6.36 -8.26 12.58
CA LEU A 28 6.60 -6.96 13.22
C LEU A 28 5.38 -6.40 13.97
N PRO A 29 4.13 -6.47 13.46
CA PRO A 29 2.97 -5.92 14.16
C PRO A 29 2.77 -6.44 15.59
N PRO A 30 2.68 -7.77 15.83
CA PRO A 30 2.49 -8.28 17.19
C PRO A 30 3.73 -8.27 18.07
N LEU A 31 4.94 -8.17 17.50
CA LEU A 31 6.18 -8.23 18.28
C LEU A 31 6.71 -6.85 18.69
N PHE A 32 6.54 -5.83 17.84
CA PHE A 32 7.28 -4.58 18.01
C PHE A 32 6.48 -3.32 17.73
N THR A 33 5.57 -3.31 16.76
CA THR A 33 4.95 -2.06 16.29
C THR A 33 3.53 -1.83 16.80
N CYS A 34 2.86 -2.86 17.33
CA CYS A 34 1.54 -2.72 17.92
C CYS A 34 1.39 -3.54 19.20
N SER A 35 0.50 -3.11 20.09
CA SER A 35 0.19 -3.77 21.34
C SER A 35 -1.25 -3.48 21.75
N TRP A 36 -1.79 -4.26 22.68
CA TRP A 36 -3.11 -3.97 23.23
C TRP A 36 -3.13 -2.61 23.94
N PRO A 37 -4.12 -1.73 23.70
CA PRO A 37 -4.09 -0.36 24.21
C PRO A 37 -4.11 -0.27 25.75
N HIS A 38 -4.70 -1.23 26.46
CA HIS A 38 -4.66 -1.26 27.94
C HIS A 38 -3.24 -1.45 28.50
N LEU A 39 -2.33 -2.09 27.75
CA LEU A 39 -0.93 -2.28 28.15
C LEU A 39 -0.14 -0.97 28.03
N LEU A 40 -0.42 -0.17 26.99
CA LEU A 40 0.19 1.15 26.80
C LEU A 40 -0.18 2.11 27.95
N ARG A 41 -1.43 2.05 28.42
CA ARG A 41 -1.90 2.87 29.55
C ARG A 41 -1.26 2.46 30.88
N SER A 42 -1.15 1.16 31.13
CA SER A 42 -0.53 0.65 32.37
C SER A 42 0.95 1.08 32.48
N SER A 43 1.66 1.21 31.35
CA SER A 43 3.04 1.72 31.34
C SER A 43 3.16 3.22 31.61
N SER A 44 2.12 4.01 31.27
CA SER A 44 2.10 5.47 31.46
C SER A 44 1.54 5.91 32.81
N SER A 45 0.80 5.05 33.53
CA SER A 45 0.30 5.31 34.89
C SER A 45 1.27 4.90 36.02
N SER A 46 2.50 4.49 35.70
CA SER A 46 3.49 3.94 36.64
C SER A 46 4.06 4.92 37.69
N THR A 47 3.55 6.15 37.82
CA THR A 47 4.08 7.16 38.77
C THR A 47 3.22 7.42 40.01
N VAL A 48 2.15 6.64 40.25
CA VAL A 48 1.40 6.75 41.52
C VAL A 48 1.33 5.38 42.19
N GLN A 49 2.32 5.09 43.04
CA GLN A 49 2.20 4.04 44.05
C GLN A 49 1.07 4.45 45.01
N THR A 50 -0.07 3.77 44.92
CA THR A 50 -1.04 3.73 46.01
C THR A 50 -1.20 2.28 46.46
N ASP A 51 -1.11 2.13 47.77
CA ASP A 51 -0.92 0.90 48.53
C ASP A 51 -2.25 0.14 48.70
N SER A 52 -2.93 -0.17 47.59
CA SER A 52 -4.17 -0.92 47.55
C SER A 52 -4.04 -2.05 46.54
N GLY A 53 -4.27 -3.28 47.00
CA GLY A 53 -3.97 -4.54 46.30
C GLY A 53 -4.25 -4.53 44.79
N ASP A 54 -3.41 -5.25 44.05
CA ASP A 54 -3.37 -5.40 42.60
C ASP A 54 -4.75 -5.77 41.99
N TYR A 55 -5.61 -4.77 41.79
CA TYR A 55 -6.86 -4.89 41.07
C TYR A 55 -6.53 -4.81 39.57
N GLN A 56 -6.22 -5.96 38.96
CA GLN A 56 -6.10 -6.07 37.51
C GLN A 56 -7.46 -5.75 36.87
N VAL A 57 -7.54 -4.64 36.12
CA VAL A 57 -8.71 -4.32 35.33
C VAL A 57 -8.82 -5.32 34.17
N ASP A 58 -9.95 -6.03 34.11
CA ASP A 58 -10.21 -7.02 33.06
C ASP A 58 -10.78 -6.37 31.80
N TYR A 59 -10.30 -6.82 30.64
CA TYR A 59 -10.67 -6.32 29.31
C TYR A 59 -10.94 -7.47 28.34
N VAL A 60 -12.07 -7.39 27.64
CA VAL A 60 -12.34 -8.23 26.47
C VAL A 60 -11.56 -7.69 25.27
N LYS A 61 -10.81 -8.56 24.62
CA LYS A 61 -9.92 -8.25 23.49
C LYS A 61 -10.64 -8.41 22.16
N VAL A 62 -10.76 -7.33 21.41
CA VAL A 62 -11.46 -7.32 20.11
C VAL A 62 -10.50 -6.91 19.00
N ALA A 63 -10.49 -7.65 17.90
CA ALA A 63 -9.86 -7.24 16.64
C ALA A 63 -10.93 -6.80 15.65
N VAL A 64 -10.71 -5.67 14.98
CA VAL A 64 -11.63 -5.09 14.00
C VAL A 64 -10.95 -5.04 12.65
N ILE A 65 -11.62 -5.60 11.63
CA ILE A 65 -11.13 -5.73 10.26
C ILE A 65 -12.16 -5.08 9.34
N ALA A 66 -11.71 -4.31 8.35
CA ALA A 66 -12.56 -3.64 7.39
C ALA A 66 -12.07 -3.91 5.96
N ASP A 67 -13.01 -3.89 5.01
CA ASP A 67 -12.79 -3.91 3.58
C ASP A 67 -11.78 -4.97 3.08
N PRO A 68 -11.95 -6.28 3.38
CA PRO A 68 -11.17 -7.32 2.72
C PRO A 68 -11.26 -7.24 1.19
N GLN A 69 -12.46 -6.95 0.68
CA GLN A 69 -12.79 -6.80 -0.75
C GLN A 69 -12.04 -7.81 -1.62
N LEU A 70 -12.39 -9.09 -1.43
CA LEU A 70 -11.81 -10.17 -2.20
C LEU A 70 -11.95 -9.88 -3.68
N MET A 71 -10.82 -9.92 -4.38
CA MET A 71 -10.81 -9.68 -5.82
C MET A 71 -11.61 -10.76 -6.54
N ASP A 72 -12.36 -10.35 -7.55
CA ASP A 72 -13.10 -11.21 -8.44
C ASP A 72 -13.21 -10.56 -9.84
N LYS A 73 -14.07 -11.10 -10.71
CA LYS A 73 -14.25 -10.59 -12.08
C LYS A 73 -14.68 -9.12 -12.15
N THR A 74 -15.26 -8.54 -11.09
CA THR A 74 -15.67 -7.13 -11.06
C THR A 74 -14.54 -6.18 -10.72
N SER A 75 -13.40 -6.68 -10.21
CA SER A 75 -12.32 -5.85 -9.67
C SER A 75 -11.48 -5.14 -10.73
N LEU A 76 -10.85 -5.90 -11.64
CA LEU A 76 -9.78 -5.38 -12.51
C LEU A 76 -10.15 -5.23 -13.99
N HIS A 77 -11.42 -5.29 -14.37
CA HIS A 77 -11.84 -5.33 -15.79
C HIS A 77 -11.07 -6.38 -16.61
N LEU A 78 -10.64 -7.46 -15.96
CA LEU A 78 -9.95 -8.57 -16.59
C LEU A 78 -10.95 -9.63 -17.05
N PRO A 79 -10.66 -10.37 -18.13
CA PRO A 79 -11.53 -11.47 -18.54
C PRO A 79 -11.68 -12.49 -17.40
N PRO A 80 -12.91 -12.98 -17.12
CA PRO A 80 -13.13 -14.03 -16.14
C PRO A 80 -12.25 -15.25 -16.42
N LYS A 81 -11.68 -15.85 -15.38
CA LYS A 81 -10.79 -17.02 -15.47
C LYS A 81 -9.53 -16.81 -16.33
N SER A 82 -9.11 -15.55 -16.50
CA SER A 82 -7.81 -15.26 -17.09
C SER A 82 -6.71 -15.52 -16.07
N LEU A 83 -5.55 -15.99 -16.53
CA LEU A 83 -4.38 -16.19 -15.67
C LEU A 83 -4.01 -14.92 -14.89
N ALA A 84 -4.19 -13.75 -15.49
CA ALA A 84 -3.91 -12.47 -14.81
C ALA A 84 -4.84 -12.23 -13.62
N LEU A 85 -6.14 -12.51 -13.77
CA LEU A 85 -7.11 -12.40 -12.68
C LEU A 85 -6.84 -13.44 -11.60
N GLU A 86 -6.63 -14.71 -11.98
CA GLU A 86 -6.33 -15.78 -11.02
C GLU A 86 -5.05 -15.49 -10.20
N LEU A 87 -4.02 -14.90 -10.82
CA LEU A 87 -2.82 -14.46 -10.10
C LEU A 87 -3.10 -13.28 -9.16
N ALA A 88 -3.93 -12.32 -9.58
CA ALA A 88 -4.31 -11.18 -8.74
C ALA A 88 -5.11 -11.65 -7.51
N GLU A 89 -6.08 -12.54 -7.71
CA GLU A 89 -6.85 -13.20 -6.66
C GLU A 89 -5.91 -13.95 -5.71
N PHE A 90 -5.07 -14.85 -6.23
CA PHE A 90 -4.16 -15.67 -5.43
C PHE A 90 -3.22 -14.83 -4.55
N TYR A 91 -2.55 -13.82 -5.10
CA TYR A 91 -1.59 -13.02 -4.33
C TYR A 91 -2.25 -12.08 -3.33
N THR A 92 -3.48 -11.66 -3.58
CA THR A 92 -4.25 -10.82 -2.65
C THR A 92 -4.83 -11.64 -1.51
N ASP A 93 -5.39 -12.81 -1.81
CA ASP A 93 -5.84 -13.78 -0.81
C ASP A 93 -4.68 -14.24 0.08
N LEU A 94 -3.53 -14.56 -0.52
CA LEU A 94 -2.35 -14.98 0.21
C LEU A 94 -1.85 -13.89 1.17
N ASN A 95 -1.79 -12.63 0.71
CA ASN A 95 -1.42 -11.50 1.54
C ASN A 95 -2.38 -11.34 2.73
N MET A 96 -3.70 -11.35 2.48
CA MET A 96 -4.69 -11.22 3.55
C MET A 96 -4.61 -12.38 4.55
N ARG A 97 -4.45 -13.62 4.06
CA ARG A 97 -4.31 -14.80 4.93
C ARG A 97 -3.07 -14.68 5.80
N ARG A 98 -1.92 -14.31 5.21
CA ARG A 98 -0.69 -14.08 5.96
C ARG A 98 -0.86 -12.97 7.00
N SER A 99 -1.40 -11.81 6.61
CA SER A 99 -1.71 -10.69 7.50
C SER A 99 -2.57 -11.15 8.68
N PHE A 100 -3.63 -11.89 8.41
CA PHE A 100 -4.54 -12.34 9.45
C PHE A 100 -3.88 -13.32 10.43
N PHE A 101 -3.26 -14.39 9.93
CA PHE A 101 -2.68 -15.42 10.80
C PHE A 101 -1.39 -15.00 11.51
N THR A 102 -0.64 -14.07 10.91
CA THR A 102 0.72 -13.73 11.33
C THR A 102 0.80 -12.37 12.02
N SER A 103 -0.10 -11.45 11.69
CA SER A 103 -0.14 -10.12 12.28
C SER A 103 -1.32 -9.91 13.23
N VAL A 104 -2.49 -10.51 12.97
CA VAL A 104 -3.71 -10.29 13.78
C VAL A 104 -3.90 -11.36 14.85
N LEU A 105 -3.98 -12.64 14.47
CA LEU A 105 -4.25 -13.75 15.40
C LEU A 105 -3.23 -13.90 16.55
N PRO A 106 -1.93 -13.54 16.41
CA PRO A 106 -0.99 -13.63 17.53
C PRO A 106 -1.35 -12.72 18.72
N PHE A 107 -2.18 -11.69 18.51
CA PHE A 107 -2.75 -10.90 19.61
C PHE A 107 -3.75 -11.69 20.47
N LYS A 108 -4.24 -12.83 19.98
CA LYS A 108 -5.25 -13.70 20.60
C LYS A 108 -6.53 -12.93 20.95
N PRO A 109 -7.21 -12.31 19.96
CA PRO A 109 -8.49 -11.66 20.20
C PRO A 109 -9.54 -12.70 20.62
N GLU A 110 -10.46 -12.30 21.50
CA GLU A 110 -11.63 -13.10 21.89
C GLU A 110 -12.81 -12.88 20.93
N VAL A 111 -12.86 -11.68 20.32
CA VAL A 111 -13.87 -11.28 19.35
C VAL A 111 -13.20 -10.71 18.10
N ILE A 112 -13.71 -11.08 16.92
CA ILE A 112 -13.37 -10.47 15.64
C ILE A 112 -14.61 -9.78 15.08
N LEU A 113 -14.49 -8.49 14.75
CA LEU A 113 -15.53 -7.69 14.11
C LEU A 113 -15.12 -7.38 12.67
N PHE A 114 -15.95 -7.78 11.72
CA PHE A 114 -15.79 -7.41 10.31
C PHE A 114 -16.74 -6.26 9.96
N LEU A 115 -16.19 -5.14 9.47
CA LEU A 115 -16.91 -3.91 9.13
C LEU A 115 -17.34 -3.82 7.67
N GLY A 116 -17.80 -4.93 7.08
CA GLY A 116 -18.32 -4.98 5.71
C GLY A 116 -17.26 -5.05 4.60
N ASP A 117 -17.79 -5.12 3.38
CA ASP A 117 -17.08 -5.25 2.11
C ASP A 117 -16.13 -6.44 2.08
N TYR A 118 -16.69 -7.62 2.33
CA TYR A 118 -15.95 -8.89 2.30
C TYR A 118 -15.58 -9.26 0.87
N PHE A 119 -16.52 -9.03 -0.03
CA PHE A 119 -16.38 -9.25 -1.47
C PHE A 119 -16.19 -7.92 -2.18
N ASP A 120 -15.77 -7.96 -3.44
CA ASP A 120 -15.79 -6.79 -4.31
C ASP A 120 -17.07 -6.79 -5.19
N GLY A 121 -17.39 -7.92 -5.82
CA GLY A 121 -18.53 -8.02 -6.73
C GLY A 121 -19.82 -8.55 -6.12
N GLY A 122 -19.93 -8.73 -4.80
CA GLY A 122 -20.90 -9.62 -4.14
C GLY A 122 -22.32 -9.64 -4.74
N PRO A 123 -23.02 -8.49 -4.85
CA PRO A 123 -24.36 -8.40 -5.44
C PRO A 123 -24.46 -8.67 -6.96
N TYR A 124 -23.34 -8.59 -7.67
CA TYR A 124 -23.24 -8.76 -9.12
C TYR A 124 -22.75 -10.16 -9.55
N LEU A 125 -22.29 -10.98 -8.60
CA LEU A 125 -21.88 -12.36 -8.82
C LEU A 125 -23.08 -13.31 -8.95
N SER A 126 -22.93 -14.38 -9.76
CA SER A 126 -23.84 -15.53 -9.70
C SER A 126 -23.71 -16.26 -8.36
N ASP A 127 -24.65 -17.14 -8.03
CA ASP A 127 -24.58 -17.91 -6.79
C ASP A 127 -23.34 -18.82 -6.72
N GLU A 128 -22.90 -19.36 -7.85
CA GLU A 128 -21.69 -20.17 -7.95
C GLU A 128 -20.43 -19.34 -7.69
N GLU A 129 -20.31 -18.20 -8.37
CA GLU A 129 -19.16 -17.28 -8.21
C GLU A 129 -19.11 -16.69 -6.80
N TRP A 130 -20.27 -16.38 -6.22
CA TRP A 130 -20.36 -15.92 -4.84
C TRP A 130 -19.96 -17.02 -3.86
N LYS A 131 -20.38 -18.27 -4.07
CA LYS A 131 -19.95 -19.42 -3.22
C LYS A 131 -18.46 -19.68 -3.32
N GLU A 132 -17.87 -19.51 -4.50
CA GLU A 132 -16.41 -19.58 -4.69
C GLU A 132 -15.70 -18.48 -3.89
N SER A 133 -16.16 -17.24 -4.02
CA SER A 133 -15.64 -16.10 -3.26
C SER A 133 -15.80 -16.30 -1.75
N PHE A 134 -16.94 -16.83 -1.29
CA PHE A 134 -17.15 -17.16 0.12
C PHE A 134 -16.25 -18.30 0.59
N SER A 135 -15.98 -19.30 -0.26
CA SER A 135 -15.02 -20.35 0.06
C SER A 135 -13.60 -19.79 0.23
N ARG A 136 -13.20 -18.86 -0.65
CA ARG A 136 -11.94 -18.13 -0.53
C ARG A 136 -11.90 -17.31 0.75
N PHE A 137 -12.96 -16.56 1.07
CA PHE A 137 -13.07 -15.78 2.31
C PHE A 137 -12.87 -16.66 3.55
N ARG A 138 -13.57 -17.80 3.62
CA ARG A 138 -13.41 -18.76 4.73
C ARG A 138 -12.00 -19.31 4.82
N HIS A 139 -11.38 -19.63 3.69
CA HIS A 139 -10.00 -20.08 3.66
C HIS A 139 -9.05 -18.99 4.15
N ILE A 140 -9.13 -17.77 3.61
CA ILE A 140 -8.26 -16.63 3.99
C ILE A 140 -8.25 -16.39 5.50
N PHE A 141 -9.43 -16.39 6.11
CA PHE A 141 -9.58 -16.11 7.53
C PHE A 141 -9.58 -17.38 8.40
N GLY A 142 -9.50 -18.60 7.86
CA GLY A 142 -9.49 -19.82 8.67
C GLY A 142 -10.80 -20.12 9.39
N LEU A 143 -11.92 -19.74 8.76
CA LEU A 143 -13.25 -20.01 9.27
C LEU A 143 -13.69 -21.44 8.94
N ASN A 144 -14.45 -22.07 9.82
CA ASN A 144 -15.02 -23.40 9.58
C ASN A 144 -16.07 -23.38 8.43
N ALA A 145 -16.70 -24.53 8.15
CA ALA A 145 -17.72 -24.64 7.10
C ALA A 145 -18.90 -23.66 7.28
N GLN A 146 -19.19 -23.24 8.50
CA GLN A 146 -20.26 -22.31 8.86
C GLN A 146 -19.77 -20.86 8.99
N GLY A 147 -18.52 -20.54 8.62
CA GLY A 147 -17.99 -19.18 8.72
C GLY A 147 -17.65 -18.74 10.16
N LYS A 148 -17.33 -19.68 11.05
CA LYS A 148 -17.06 -19.42 12.48
C LYS A 148 -15.74 -20.03 12.94
N TYR A 149 -15.16 -19.49 14.01
CA TYR A 149 -14.10 -20.17 14.77
C TYR A 149 -14.71 -21.07 15.86
N THR A 150 -13.92 -22.01 16.35
CA THR A 150 -14.27 -22.83 17.52
C THR A 150 -14.16 -22.04 18.82
N ASP A 151 -13.14 -21.19 18.93
CA ASP A 151 -12.74 -20.55 20.20
C ASP A 151 -12.87 -19.01 20.19
N MET A 152 -13.31 -18.42 19.09
CA MET A 152 -13.45 -16.96 18.92
C MET A 152 -14.83 -16.60 18.39
N GLN A 153 -15.41 -15.51 18.91
CA GLN A 153 -16.68 -14.98 18.40
C GLN A 153 -16.43 -14.08 17.20
N VAL A 154 -17.26 -14.19 16.16
CA VAL A 154 -17.14 -13.38 14.95
C VAL A 154 -18.48 -12.69 14.68
N TYR A 155 -18.43 -11.40 14.43
CA TYR A 155 -19.60 -10.60 14.05
C TYR A 155 -19.32 -9.83 12.76
N TYR A 156 -20.40 -9.57 12.04
CA TYR A 156 -20.40 -9.11 10.66
C TYR A 156 -21.40 -7.95 10.51
N ILE A 157 -21.03 -6.89 9.80
CA ILE A 157 -21.99 -5.91 9.28
C ILE A 157 -21.83 -5.83 7.77
N PRO A 158 -22.89 -5.60 6.99
CA PRO A 158 -22.78 -5.58 5.54
C PRO A 158 -22.09 -4.29 5.05
N GLY A 159 -21.29 -4.44 3.99
CA GLY A 159 -20.83 -3.33 3.17
C GLY A 159 -21.61 -3.21 1.85
N ASN A 160 -21.35 -2.14 1.09
CA ASN A 160 -22.02 -1.95 -0.20
C ASN A 160 -21.57 -2.96 -1.25
N HIS A 161 -20.35 -3.51 -1.15
CA HIS A 161 -19.89 -4.60 -2.01
C HIS A 161 -20.42 -5.98 -1.57
N ASP A 162 -21.11 -6.06 -0.42
CA ASP A 162 -21.77 -7.29 0.02
C ASP A 162 -23.24 -7.34 -0.40
N ILE A 163 -23.98 -6.24 -0.21
CA ILE A 163 -25.44 -6.17 -0.43
C ILE A 163 -25.91 -5.11 -1.43
N GLY A 164 -25.06 -4.18 -1.81
CA GLY A 164 -25.40 -3.06 -2.70
C GLY A 164 -25.99 -1.86 -1.97
N TYR A 165 -26.54 -0.94 -2.75
CA TYR A 165 -27.32 0.20 -2.26
C TYR A 165 -28.82 -0.02 -2.53
N GLU A 166 -29.63 0.97 -2.16
CA GLU A 166 -31.09 0.97 -2.25
C GLU A 166 -31.66 0.41 -3.57
N ILE A 167 -31.11 0.84 -4.71
CA ILE A 167 -31.59 0.37 -6.02
C ILE A 167 -31.49 -1.15 -6.16
N LEU A 168 -30.38 -1.72 -5.69
CA LEU A 168 -30.07 -3.13 -5.91
C LEU A 168 -30.91 -4.02 -5.01
N HIS A 169 -31.21 -3.55 -3.80
CA HIS A 169 -32.11 -4.25 -2.88
C HIS A 169 -33.52 -4.45 -3.48
N SER A 170 -33.97 -3.51 -4.32
CA SER A 170 -35.29 -3.59 -4.98
C SER A 170 -35.28 -4.55 -6.17
N LEU A 171 -34.13 -4.65 -6.86
CA LEU A 171 -33.98 -5.48 -8.07
C LEU A 171 -33.55 -6.91 -7.76
N LYS A 172 -32.82 -7.12 -6.67
CA LYS A 172 -32.19 -8.38 -6.28
C LYS A 172 -32.38 -8.72 -4.80
N PRO A 173 -33.62 -8.96 -4.34
CA PRO A 173 -33.88 -9.31 -2.93
C PRO A 173 -33.15 -10.59 -2.49
N GLU A 174 -32.79 -11.47 -3.42
CA GLU A 174 -32.00 -12.68 -3.15
C GLU A 174 -30.60 -12.38 -2.58
N VAL A 175 -30.01 -11.22 -2.88
CA VAL A 175 -28.68 -10.82 -2.34
C VAL A 175 -28.77 -10.60 -0.84
N ILE A 176 -29.82 -9.91 -0.39
CA ILE A 176 -30.16 -9.64 1.01
C ILE A 176 -30.40 -10.96 1.76
N GLN A 177 -31.21 -11.85 1.16
CA GLN A 177 -31.48 -13.17 1.74
C GLN A 177 -30.20 -14.00 1.88
N ARG A 178 -29.39 -14.10 0.83
CA ARG A 178 -28.13 -14.86 0.82
C ARG A 178 -27.13 -14.33 1.86
N TYR A 179 -27.06 -13.01 2.04
CA TYR A 179 -26.25 -12.40 3.08
C TYR A 179 -26.72 -12.85 4.47
N GLU A 180 -28.02 -12.71 4.78
CA GLU A 180 -28.54 -13.02 6.12
C GLU A 180 -28.50 -14.51 6.46
N GLU A 181 -28.62 -15.38 5.47
CA GLU A 181 -28.45 -16.84 5.64
C GLU A 181 -27.03 -17.22 6.10
N ILE A 182 -26.02 -16.46 5.70
CA ILE A 182 -24.60 -16.79 5.93
C ILE A 182 -23.99 -15.96 7.07
N PHE A 183 -24.19 -14.64 7.06
CA PHE A 183 -23.58 -13.72 8.00
C PHE A 183 -24.51 -13.29 9.14
N GLY A 184 -25.81 -13.59 9.04
CA GLY A 184 -26.83 -13.25 10.02
C GLY A 184 -27.53 -11.92 9.73
N ILE A 185 -28.45 -11.56 10.63
CA ILE A 185 -29.26 -10.34 10.52
C ILE A 185 -28.39 -9.07 10.43
N ARG A 186 -28.80 -8.09 9.62
CA ARG A 186 -27.99 -6.89 9.33
C ARG A 186 -28.04 -5.81 10.42
N ASN A 187 -29.15 -5.71 11.15
CA ASN A 187 -29.36 -4.77 12.24
C ASN A 187 -29.48 -5.51 13.57
N TYR A 188 -28.56 -5.29 14.50
CA TYR A 188 -28.56 -6.02 15.77
C TYR A 188 -27.79 -5.31 16.88
N LYS A 189 -28.09 -5.70 18.11
CA LYS A 189 -27.38 -5.28 19.32
C LYS A 189 -26.70 -6.49 19.93
N LEU A 190 -25.44 -6.33 20.31
CA LEU A 190 -24.71 -7.31 21.10
C LEU A 190 -23.96 -6.62 22.24
N MET A 191 -23.58 -7.37 23.27
CA MET A 191 -22.83 -6.85 24.41
C MET A 191 -21.44 -7.49 24.43
N ILE A 192 -20.39 -6.68 24.38
CA ILE A 192 -19.01 -7.12 24.58
C ILE A 192 -18.52 -6.49 25.88
N GLY A 193 -18.13 -7.31 26.85
CA GLY A 193 -17.82 -6.84 28.20
C GLY A 193 -19.01 -6.08 28.80
N LYS A 194 -18.80 -4.82 29.18
CA LYS A 194 -19.84 -3.89 29.69
C LYS A 194 -20.20 -2.78 28.71
N VAL A 195 -20.08 -3.05 27.41
CA VAL A 195 -20.34 -2.09 26.34
C VAL A 195 -21.33 -2.68 25.34
N ASP A 196 -22.33 -1.88 24.97
CA ASP A 196 -23.34 -2.24 23.97
C ASP A 196 -22.82 -1.88 22.56
N PHE A 197 -22.64 -2.87 21.69
CA PHE A 197 -22.30 -2.67 20.29
C PHE A 197 -23.59 -2.74 19.45
N ILE A 198 -23.88 -1.67 18.71
CA ILE A 198 -25.08 -1.50 17.90
C ILE A 198 -24.66 -1.54 16.43
N ALA A 199 -24.95 -2.64 15.76
CA ALA A 199 -24.71 -2.83 14.33
C ALA A 199 -25.90 -2.35 13.50
N ILE A 200 -25.61 -1.54 12.48
CA ILE A 200 -26.61 -0.96 11.58
C ILE A 200 -26.24 -1.23 10.13
N ASP A 201 -27.27 -1.61 9.37
CA ASP A 201 -27.26 -1.70 7.91
C ASP A 201 -27.23 -0.30 7.31
N ALA A 202 -26.02 0.21 7.07
CA ALA A 202 -25.80 1.57 6.59
C ALA A 202 -26.36 1.79 5.18
N GLN A 203 -26.42 0.74 4.35
CA GLN A 203 -26.85 0.78 2.95
C GLN A 203 -28.35 1.04 2.80
N THR A 204 -29.12 0.95 3.90
CA THR A 204 -30.57 1.14 3.92
C THR A 204 -31.03 2.41 4.62
N LEU A 205 -30.13 3.10 5.35
CA LEU A 205 -30.46 4.26 6.20
C LEU A 205 -31.08 5.42 5.40
N ASP A 206 -30.44 5.78 4.30
CA ASP A 206 -30.79 6.95 3.48
C ASP A 206 -31.76 6.61 2.33
N GLY A 207 -32.20 5.36 2.25
CA GLY A 207 -33.17 4.93 1.24
C GLY A 207 -34.55 5.57 1.42
N HIS A 208 -35.45 5.33 0.46
CA HIS A 208 -36.81 5.85 0.52
C HIS A 208 -37.55 5.38 1.79
N PRO A 209 -38.14 6.29 2.59
CA PRO A 209 -38.78 5.93 3.87
C PRO A 209 -39.88 4.87 3.77
N HIS A 210 -40.56 4.78 2.62
CA HIS A 210 -41.64 3.82 2.39
C HIS A 210 -41.16 2.43 1.98
N LYS A 211 -39.86 2.24 1.73
CA LYS A 211 -39.30 0.92 1.44
C LYS A 211 -39.11 0.13 2.73
N HIS A 212 -39.37 -1.17 2.60
CA HIS A 212 -39.39 -2.09 3.73
C HIS A 212 -38.07 -2.12 4.50
N LEU A 213 -36.93 -2.25 3.80
CA LEU A 213 -35.61 -2.34 4.44
C LEU A 213 -35.23 -1.06 5.20
N THR A 214 -35.47 0.11 4.59
CA THR A 214 -35.25 1.40 5.26
C THR A 214 -36.12 1.54 6.51
N SER A 215 -37.41 1.20 6.41
CA SER A 215 -38.31 1.20 7.57
C SER A 215 -37.83 0.24 8.67
N GLN A 216 -37.41 -0.98 8.31
CA GLN A 216 -36.88 -1.97 9.26
C GLN A 216 -35.67 -1.44 10.03
N THR A 217 -34.70 -0.83 9.34
CA THR A 217 -33.51 -0.25 9.98
C THR A 217 -33.89 0.87 10.94
N TRP A 218 -34.75 1.79 10.53
CA TRP A 218 -35.19 2.89 11.41
C TRP A 218 -36.07 2.43 12.57
N ASP A 219 -36.88 1.39 12.40
CA ASP A 219 -37.68 0.82 13.48
C ASP A 219 -36.78 0.09 14.51
N PHE A 220 -35.71 -0.57 14.06
CA PHE A 220 -34.68 -1.08 14.96
C PHE A 220 -34.03 0.05 15.76
N VAL A 221 -33.61 1.13 15.11
CA VAL A 221 -32.99 2.30 15.78
C VAL A 221 -33.93 2.90 16.83
N LYS A 222 -35.23 3.06 16.51
CA LYS A 222 -36.25 3.53 17.46
C LYS A 222 -36.38 2.59 18.65
N ASN A 223 -36.43 1.27 18.42
CA ASN A 223 -36.56 0.27 19.49
C ASN A 223 -35.37 0.31 20.45
N ILE A 224 -34.15 0.54 19.97
CA ILE A 224 -32.94 0.67 20.80
C ILE A 224 -32.97 1.93 21.69
N SER A 225 -33.69 2.97 21.28
CA SER A 225 -33.83 4.21 22.05
C SER A 225 -34.93 4.21 23.10
N ALA A 226 -35.85 3.24 23.07
CA ALA A 226 -37.01 3.17 23.94
C ALA A 226 -36.68 2.81 25.41
N GLY A 227 -35.43 2.48 25.72
CA GLY A 227 -34.96 2.13 27.07
C GLY A 227 -33.81 2.99 27.57
N ASP A 228 -33.60 2.97 28.88
CA ASP A 228 -32.48 3.68 29.51
C ASP A 228 -31.13 3.16 29.01
N VAL A 229 -30.18 4.08 28.80
CA VAL A 229 -28.81 3.74 28.39
C VAL A 229 -28.02 3.34 29.64
N ILE A 230 -28.03 2.04 29.94
CA ILE A 230 -27.33 1.47 31.11
C ILE A 230 -25.82 1.36 30.84
N HIS A 231 -25.44 1.00 29.62
CA HIS A 231 -24.05 0.80 29.20
C HIS A 231 -23.65 1.81 28.12
N PRO A 232 -22.36 2.21 28.05
CA PRO A 232 -21.82 2.94 26.91
C PRO A 232 -22.08 2.19 25.61
N ARG A 233 -22.32 2.93 24.53
CA ARG A 233 -22.66 2.37 23.22
C ARG A 233 -21.57 2.64 22.19
N VAL A 234 -21.28 1.63 21.38
CA VAL A 234 -20.46 1.71 20.16
C VAL A 234 -21.38 1.50 18.97
N LEU A 235 -21.39 2.44 18.03
CA LEU A 235 -22.08 2.28 16.76
C LEU A 235 -21.14 1.58 15.76
N LEU A 236 -21.60 0.50 15.14
CA LEU A 236 -20.94 -0.16 14.02
C LEU A 236 -21.75 0.17 12.75
N THR A 237 -21.08 0.78 11.78
CA THR A 237 -21.67 1.16 10.48
C THR A 237 -20.62 0.95 9.42
N HIS A 238 -20.94 0.38 8.26
CA HIS A 238 -19.92 0.27 7.21
C HIS A 238 -19.63 1.65 6.59
N ILE A 239 -20.68 2.36 6.17
CA ILE A 239 -20.58 3.71 5.60
C ILE A 239 -20.34 4.72 6.75
N PRO A 240 -19.29 5.55 6.67
CA PRO A 240 -19.01 6.59 7.66
C PRO A 240 -20.15 7.60 7.81
N LEU A 241 -20.26 8.19 8.99
CA LEU A 241 -21.26 9.25 9.20
C LEU A 241 -20.86 10.52 8.45
N PHE A 242 -21.87 11.37 8.21
CA PHE A 242 -21.71 12.64 7.54
C PHE A 242 -20.56 13.47 8.12
N ARG A 243 -19.72 13.99 7.23
CA ARG A 243 -18.72 15.03 7.53
C ARG A 243 -18.61 16.00 6.37
N ARG A 244 -18.27 17.25 6.66
CA ARG A 244 -18.08 18.26 5.59
C ARG A 244 -16.91 17.90 4.69
N ASP A 245 -16.97 18.35 3.45
CA ASP A 245 -15.86 18.19 2.51
C ASP A 245 -14.55 18.76 3.08
N ASN A 246 -13.45 18.07 2.79
CA ASN A 246 -12.10 18.38 3.26
C ASN A 246 -11.95 18.36 4.79
N THR A 247 -12.83 17.67 5.52
CA THR A 247 -12.66 17.45 6.97
C THR A 247 -11.36 16.70 7.24
N TYR A 248 -10.52 17.23 8.13
CA TYR A 248 -9.26 16.60 8.50
C TYR A 248 -9.49 15.27 9.24
N CYS A 249 -8.84 14.21 8.76
CA CYS A 249 -9.01 12.83 9.24
C CYS A 249 -8.02 12.40 10.33
N GLY A 250 -7.27 13.33 10.90
CA GLY A 250 -6.19 12.99 11.80
C GLY A 250 -4.89 12.61 11.07
N PRO A 251 -3.80 12.40 11.82
CA PRO A 251 -2.45 12.23 11.27
C PRO A 251 -2.22 10.86 10.62
N SER A 252 -3.10 9.89 10.88
CA SER A 252 -2.97 8.51 10.39
C SER A 252 -3.40 8.34 8.94
N ARG A 253 -4.08 9.31 8.34
CA ARG A 253 -4.52 9.23 6.94
C ARG A 253 -3.33 9.51 6.00
N SER A 254 -3.19 8.67 4.98
CA SER A 254 -2.12 8.79 3.99
C SER A 254 -2.58 9.38 2.65
N SER A 255 -3.85 9.17 2.30
CA SER A 255 -4.47 9.61 1.05
C SER A 255 -5.21 10.94 1.19
N SER A 256 -5.57 11.55 0.05
CA SER A 256 -6.46 12.71 0.02
C SER A 256 -7.83 12.38 0.62
N ILE A 257 -8.47 13.34 1.28
CA ILE A 257 -9.82 13.19 1.82
C ILE A 257 -10.81 12.89 0.68
N ILE A 258 -11.63 11.87 0.85
CA ILE A 258 -12.77 11.60 -0.02
C ILE A 258 -13.89 12.58 0.36
N ASN A 259 -14.31 13.42 -0.58
CA ASN A 259 -15.44 14.33 -0.38
C ASN A 259 -16.77 13.62 -0.65
N GLN A 260 -17.88 14.21 -0.21
CA GLN A 260 -19.18 13.59 -0.35
C GLN A 260 -19.57 13.42 -1.82
N ARG A 261 -19.87 12.19 -2.23
CA ARG A 261 -20.53 11.91 -3.51
C ARG A 261 -21.73 11.02 -3.27
N ILE A 262 -22.81 11.33 -3.98
CA ILE A 262 -24.04 10.56 -3.97
C ILE A 262 -24.53 10.45 -5.41
N GLN A 263 -24.94 9.25 -5.82
CA GLN A 263 -25.52 9.01 -7.14
C GLN A 263 -26.91 8.39 -6.96
N HIS A 264 -27.89 8.92 -7.68
CA HIS A 264 -29.27 8.46 -7.67
C HIS A 264 -29.64 7.88 -9.04
N THR A 265 -30.69 7.07 -9.12
CA THR A 265 -31.25 6.64 -10.40
C THR A 265 -31.91 7.81 -11.12
N GLY A 266 -31.45 8.10 -12.33
CA GLY A 266 -31.92 9.24 -13.12
C GLY A 266 -31.33 10.58 -12.66
N ASN A 267 -31.85 11.69 -13.22
CA ASN A 267 -31.28 13.02 -13.01
C ASN A 267 -31.91 13.79 -11.83
N SER A 268 -32.75 13.15 -11.02
CA SER A 268 -33.42 13.80 -9.88
C SER A 268 -32.97 13.19 -8.54
N ASN A 269 -32.88 14.02 -7.51
CA ASN A 269 -32.61 13.62 -6.12
C ASN A 269 -33.77 12.81 -5.48
N ALA A 270 -34.75 12.38 -6.30
CA ALA A 270 -35.87 11.54 -5.90
C ALA A 270 -35.71 10.10 -6.41
N GLY A 271 -34.61 9.79 -7.12
CA GLY A 271 -34.29 8.43 -7.51
C GLY A 271 -33.81 7.57 -6.33
N ASP A 272 -33.66 6.29 -6.57
CA ASP A 272 -33.07 5.35 -5.63
C ASP A 272 -31.56 5.59 -5.54
N ILE A 273 -30.98 5.44 -4.34
CA ILE A 273 -29.54 5.58 -4.15
C ILE A 273 -28.80 4.43 -4.86
N MET A 274 -27.88 4.80 -5.75
CA MET A 274 -26.96 3.91 -6.46
C MET A 274 -25.58 3.85 -5.81
N TYR A 275 -25.17 4.93 -5.15
CA TYR A 275 -23.87 5.07 -4.50
C TYR A 275 -23.88 6.22 -3.50
N GLN A 276 -23.19 6.08 -2.37
CA GLN A 276 -22.88 7.18 -1.45
C GLN A 276 -21.56 6.93 -0.71
N ASP A 277 -20.74 7.96 -0.51
CA ASP A 277 -19.51 7.84 0.31
C ASP A 277 -19.78 7.99 1.82
N TYR A 278 -20.88 8.67 2.19
CA TYR A 278 -21.24 8.99 3.58
C TYR A 278 -22.73 8.86 3.79
N VAL A 279 -23.13 8.54 5.03
CA VAL A 279 -24.53 8.67 5.48
C VAL A 279 -24.95 10.14 5.42
N PHE A 280 -26.21 10.42 5.08
CA PHE A 280 -26.69 11.81 4.97
C PHE A 280 -26.60 12.56 6.32
N GLU A 281 -26.52 13.90 6.27
CA GLU A 281 -26.39 14.75 7.46
C GLU A 281 -27.54 14.52 8.45
N GLU A 282 -28.78 14.53 7.96
CA GLU A 282 -29.97 14.36 8.80
C GLU A 282 -30.03 12.96 9.42
N SER A 283 -29.73 11.91 8.65
CA SER A 283 -29.68 10.53 9.13
C SER A 283 -28.57 10.34 10.17
N SER A 284 -27.38 10.88 9.92
CA SER A 284 -26.24 10.84 10.85
C SER A 284 -26.59 11.53 12.16
N LYS A 285 -27.18 12.72 12.10
CA LYS A 285 -27.64 13.46 13.27
C LYS A 285 -28.72 12.69 14.03
N HIS A 286 -29.69 12.11 13.32
CA HIS A 286 -30.75 11.32 13.94
C HIS A 286 -30.20 10.08 14.64
N LEU A 287 -29.23 9.38 14.05
CA LEU A 287 -28.53 8.25 14.67
C LEU A 287 -27.79 8.66 15.95
N LEU A 288 -27.01 9.75 15.90
CA LEU A 288 -26.27 10.26 17.05
C LEU A 288 -27.21 10.63 18.21
N GLU A 289 -28.33 11.29 17.91
CA GLU A 289 -29.31 11.69 18.93
C GLU A 289 -30.10 10.51 19.51
N THR A 290 -30.36 9.48 18.71
CA THR A 290 -31.22 8.35 19.09
C THR A 290 -30.43 7.25 19.79
N ILE A 291 -29.28 6.87 19.25
CA ILE A 291 -28.42 5.79 19.78
C ILE A 291 -27.56 6.29 20.93
N LYS A 292 -27.13 7.56 20.88
CA LYS A 292 -26.22 8.19 21.85
C LYS A 292 -24.89 7.43 21.99
N PRO A 293 -24.19 7.13 20.87
CA PRO A 293 -22.93 6.41 20.92
C PRO A 293 -21.83 7.28 21.53
N LYS A 294 -20.87 6.64 22.20
CA LYS A 294 -19.60 7.26 22.63
C LYS A 294 -18.51 7.08 21.57
N PHE A 295 -18.55 5.95 20.88
CA PHE A 295 -17.62 5.62 19.81
C PHE A 295 -18.38 5.09 18.60
N ILE A 296 -17.82 5.32 17.42
CA ILE A 296 -18.33 4.82 16.15
C ILE A 296 -17.16 4.14 15.42
N LEU A 297 -17.41 2.96 14.86
CA LEU A 297 -16.45 2.25 14.02
C LEU A 297 -17.03 2.10 12.63
N SER A 298 -16.27 2.55 11.62
CA SER A 298 -16.64 2.50 10.21
C SER A 298 -15.56 1.92 9.30
N GLY A 299 -15.94 1.56 8.07
CA GLY A 299 -15.06 1.08 7.00
C GLY A 299 -15.19 1.97 5.75
N HIS A 300 -15.28 1.38 4.56
CA HIS A 300 -15.66 2.02 3.28
C HIS A 300 -14.65 3.01 2.67
N ASP A 301 -14.02 3.90 3.45
CA ASP A 301 -13.03 4.89 2.95
C ASP A 301 -11.68 4.22 2.61
N HIS A 302 -11.49 2.97 3.05
CA HIS A 302 -10.26 2.15 2.94
C HIS A 302 -9.00 2.75 3.59
N ASP A 303 -9.01 4.02 3.98
CA ASP A 303 -7.93 4.71 4.69
C ASP A 303 -8.36 5.12 6.09
N GLN A 304 -7.38 5.24 6.99
CA GLN A 304 -7.66 5.53 8.39
C GLN A 304 -8.16 6.96 8.53
N CYS A 305 -9.26 7.13 9.26
CA CYS A 305 -9.79 8.45 9.60
C CYS A 305 -10.28 8.47 11.04
N THR A 306 -9.97 9.55 11.76
CA THR A 306 -10.51 9.80 13.09
C THR A 306 -11.14 11.18 13.12
N ILE A 307 -12.44 11.23 13.42
CA ILE A 307 -13.21 12.45 13.55
C ILE A 307 -14.02 12.42 14.85
N THR A 308 -14.42 13.59 15.33
CA THR A 308 -15.30 13.69 16.51
C THR A 308 -16.57 14.43 16.12
N HIS A 309 -17.68 13.70 16.20
CA HIS A 309 -19.02 14.24 15.98
C HIS A 309 -19.53 14.92 17.24
N GLN A 310 -20.15 16.08 17.06
CA GLN A 310 -20.80 16.80 18.17
C GLN A 310 -22.27 16.43 18.20
N SER A 311 -22.74 15.94 19.35
CA SER A 311 -24.16 15.64 19.59
C SER A 311 -24.67 16.35 20.84
N LYS A 312 -25.99 16.40 21.00
CA LYS A 312 -26.64 16.93 22.21
C LYS A 312 -26.25 16.18 23.50
N PHE A 313 -25.76 14.94 23.38
CA PHE A 313 -25.40 14.07 24.49
C PHE A 313 -23.87 14.00 24.71
N GLY A 314 -23.12 14.87 24.03
CA GLY A 314 -21.67 14.95 24.10
C GLY A 314 -20.99 14.51 22.79
N PRO A 315 -19.65 14.59 22.76
CA PRO A 315 -18.87 14.18 21.61
C PRO A 315 -18.90 12.65 21.43
N ALA A 316 -18.93 12.22 20.16
CA ALA A 316 -18.78 10.82 19.76
C ALA A 316 -17.61 10.71 18.78
N THR A 317 -16.58 9.93 19.12
CA THR A 317 -15.42 9.75 18.24
C THR A 317 -15.69 8.63 17.25
N GLU A 318 -15.54 8.92 15.97
CA GLU A 318 -15.59 7.93 14.90
C GLU A 318 -14.19 7.58 14.45
N HIS A 319 -13.91 6.28 14.38
CA HIS A 319 -12.75 5.73 13.71
C HIS A 319 -13.19 4.95 12.48
N THR A 320 -12.80 5.45 11.30
CA THR A 320 -12.83 4.69 10.06
C THR A 320 -11.58 3.83 10.00
N VAL A 321 -11.77 2.52 10.00
CA VAL A 321 -10.72 1.51 9.95
C VAL A 321 -10.30 1.35 8.50
N GLY A 322 -8.99 1.47 8.23
CA GLY A 322 -8.49 1.26 6.87
C GLY A 322 -8.52 -0.22 6.48
N THR A 323 -8.58 -0.47 5.18
CA THR A 323 -8.63 -1.80 4.56
C THR A 323 -7.53 -2.73 5.08
N ILE A 324 -7.85 -4.02 5.22
CA ILE A 324 -6.84 -5.08 5.43
C ILE A 324 -6.13 -5.46 4.12
N SER A 325 -6.71 -5.14 2.97
CA SER A 325 -6.25 -5.54 1.65
C SER A 325 -5.33 -4.51 1.02
N TRP A 326 -4.21 -4.97 0.45
CA TRP A 326 -3.24 -4.11 -0.21
C TRP A 326 -3.66 -3.60 -1.60
N GLN A 327 -4.82 -4.04 -2.11
CA GLN A 327 -5.32 -3.72 -3.45
C GLN A 327 -6.40 -2.62 -3.48
N GLN A 328 -6.76 -2.04 -2.33
CA GLN A 328 -7.91 -1.14 -2.22
C GLN A 328 -7.53 0.35 -2.18
N GLY A 329 -6.43 0.70 -2.86
CA GLY A 329 -5.96 2.08 -3.02
C GLY A 329 -5.19 2.66 -1.83
N ASN A 330 -5.18 1.98 -0.67
CA ASN A 330 -4.38 2.35 0.48
C ASN A 330 -3.03 1.59 0.50
N LEU A 331 -1.92 2.31 0.55
CA LEU A 331 -0.57 1.72 0.66
C LEU A 331 -0.26 1.20 2.07
N TYR A 332 -1.03 1.60 3.07
CA TYR A 332 -0.84 1.27 4.49
C TYR A 332 -2.06 0.52 5.04
N PRO A 333 -2.24 -0.75 4.64
CA PRO A 333 -3.33 -1.58 5.16
C PRO A 333 -3.26 -1.69 6.68
N SER A 334 -4.40 -1.82 7.34
CA SER A 334 -4.50 -1.77 8.79
C SER A 334 -5.59 -2.66 9.36
N PHE A 335 -5.55 -2.84 10.67
CA PHE A 335 -6.66 -3.34 11.48
C PHE A 335 -6.67 -2.55 12.79
N MET A 336 -7.74 -2.67 13.57
CA MET A 336 -7.85 -1.99 14.87
C MET A 336 -7.99 -3.00 16.00
N LEU A 337 -7.31 -2.74 17.11
CA LEU A 337 -7.46 -3.47 18.36
C LEU A 337 -8.29 -2.65 19.35
N LEU A 338 -9.26 -3.28 20.00
CA LEU A 338 -10.04 -2.69 21.08
C LEU A 338 -9.80 -3.45 22.38
N SER A 339 -9.66 -2.71 23.47
CA SER A 339 -9.75 -3.26 24.83
C SER A 339 -11.04 -2.76 25.47
N VAL A 340 -12.01 -3.66 25.60
CA VAL A 340 -13.36 -3.36 26.08
C VAL A 340 -13.47 -3.71 27.55
N TYR A 341 -13.83 -2.76 28.40
CA TYR A 341 -13.88 -2.97 29.84
C TYR A 341 -14.88 -4.08 30.25
N ASN A 342 -14.46 -4.98 31.15
CA ASN A 342 -15.26 -6.14 31.59
C ASN A 342 -15.55 -6.20 33.11
N SER A 343 -14.92 -5.35 33.93
CA SER A 343 -14.93 -5.54 35.39
C SER A 343 -16.29 -5.21 36.05
N THR A 344 -16.60 -6.01 37.08
CA THR A 344 -17.82 -6.00 37.90
C THR A 344 -17.67 -5.26 39.23
N LEU A 345 -16.53 -4.58 39.46
CA LEU A 345 -16.24 -3.96 40.75
C LEU A 345 -17.23 -2.81 41.08
N PRO A 346 -17.74 -2.76 42.33
CA PRO A 346 -18.62 -1.70 42.77
C PRO A 346 -17.83 -0.41 43.00
N THR A 347 -18.14 0.61 42.22
CA THR A 347 -18.12 2.03 42.63
C THR A 347 -16.84 2.51 43.35
N ALA A 348 -15.66 2.17 42.83
CA ALA A 348 -14.42 2.87 43.15
C ALA A 348 -13.62 3.07 41.86
N SER A 349 -13.63 4.30 41.35
CA SER A 349 -12.95 4.79 40.13
C SER A 349 -13.11 3.90 38.89
N ILE A 350 -14.30 3.92 38.29
CA ILE A 350 -14.50 3.47 36.91
C ILE A 350 -13.50 4.25 36.03
N PRO A 351 -12.64 3.60 35.22
CA PRO A 351 -11.78 4.32 34.28
C PRO A 351 -12.63 5.22 33.39
N GLU A 352 -12.23 6.49 33.19
CA GLU A 352 -12.98 7.45 32.36
C GLU A 352 -13.27 6.94 30.94
N GLU A 353 -12.50 5.97 30.45
CA GLU A 353 -12.63 5.37 29.12
C GLU A 353 -12.96 3.88 29.22
N THR A 354 -14.22 3.53 28.96
CA THR A 354 -14.73 2.15 28.95
C THR A 354 -14.31 1.35 27.71
N LEU A 355 -13.72 2.03 26.73
CA LEU A 355 -13.22 1.47 25.48
C LEU A 355 -11.91 2.15 25.13
N LEU A 356 -10.87 1.36 24.88
CA LEU A 356 -9.59 1.84 24.37
C LEU A 356 -9.36 1.29 22.97
N THR A 357 -8.84 2.11 22.06
CA THR A 357 -8.61 1.76 20.66
C THR A 357 -7.13 1.92 20.30
N GLN A 358 -6.64 1.07 19.39
CA GLN A 358 -5.30 1.16 18.82
C GLN A 358 -5.34 0.72 17.36
N ILE A 359 -4.89 1.59 16.46
CA ILE A 359 -4.66 1.23 15.05
C ILE A 359 -3.34 0.48 14.94
N CYS A 360 -3.35 -0.64 14.21
CA CYS A 360 -2.18 -1.43 13.88
C CYS A 360 -2.01 -1.49 12.36
N TYR A 361 -0.81 -1.18 11.89
CA TYR A 361 -0.47 -1.23 10.47
C TYR A 361 0.10 -2.59 10.05
N LEU A 362 -0.22 -2.99 8.83
CA LEU A 362 0.27 -4.20 8.19
C LEU A 362 1.42 -3.87 7.21
N PRO A 363 2.22 -4.86 6.80
CA PRO A 363 3.28 -4.65 5.82
C PRO A 363 2.77 -4.07 4.50
N MET A 364 3.51 -3.10 3.95
CA MET A 364 3.23 -2.49 2.65
C MET A 364 3.58 -3.47 1.51
N GLN A 365 2.63 -4.32 1.13
CA GLN A 365 2.90 -5.39 0.16
C GLN A 365 3.37 -4.88 -1.21
N ALA A 366 2.80 -3.75 -1.67
CA ALA A 366 3.24 -3.10 -2.91
C ALA A 366 4.74 -2.74 -2.88
N HIS A 367 5.24 -2.21 -1.76
CA HIS A 367 6.65 -1.86 -1.61
C HIS A 367 7.56 -3.09 -1.57
N ILE A 368 7.11 -4.20 -0.98
CA ILE A 368 7.84 -5.47 -0.98
C ILE A 368 8.02 -5.97 -2.43
N TYR A 369 6.96 -5.96 -3.24
CA TYR A 369 7.03 -6.38 -4.65
C TYR A 369 7.82 -5.41 -5.55
N ILE A 370 7.72 -4.10 -5.31
CA ILE A 370 8.57 -3.10 -5.98
C ILE A 370 10.04 -3.38 -5.65
N TRP A 371 10.36 -3.66 -4.38
CA TRP A 371 11.71 -4.01 -3.95
C TRP A 371 12.22 -5.29 -4.63
N TYR A 372 11.41 -6.34 -4.73
CA TYR A 372 11.79 -7.55 -5.47
C TYR A 372 12.10 -7.26 -6.94
N THR A 373 11.30 -6.41 -7.58
CA THR A 373 11.52 -6.00 -8.97
C THR A 373 12.82 -5.23 -9.12
N VAL A 374 13.09 -4.27 -8.23
CA VAL A 374 14.35 -3.51 -8.21
C VAL A 374 15.55 -4.43 -7.99
N LEU A 375 15.47 -5.34 -7.01
CA LEU A 375 16.54 -6.30 -6.72
C LEU A 375 16.80 -7.22 -7.92
N PHE A 376 15.76 -7.63 -8.65
CA PHE A 376 15.89 -8.41 -9.88
C PHE A 376 16.64 -7.65 -10.97
N VAL A 377 16.27 -6.40 -11.24
CA VAL A 377 16.99 -5.56 -12.22
C VAL A 377 18.45 -5.36 -11.80
N LEU A 378 18.71 -5.06 -10.53
CA LEU A 378 20.08 -4.90 -10.01
C LEU A 378 20.89 -6.20 -10.13
N THR A 379 20.27 -7.35 -9.90
CA THR A 379 20.88 -8.68 -10.08
C THR A 379 21.26 -8.92 -11.54
N LEU A 380 20.37 -8.60 -12.48
CA LEU A 380 20.66 -8.71 -13.92
C LEU A 380 21.82 -7.80 -14.33
N LEU A 381 21.81 -6.53 -13.90
CA LEU A 381 22.90 -5.59 -14.20
C LEU A 381 24.23 -6.07 -13.58
N ALA A 382 24.21 -6.50 -12.31
CA ALA A 382 25.40 -7.01 -11.64
C ALA A 382 25.99 -8.23 -12.37
N THR A 383 25.16 -9.20 -12.77
CA THR A 383 25.61 -10.40 -13.47
C THR A 383 26.09 -10.13 -14.91
N LEU A 384 25.51 -9.15 -15.61
CA LEU A 384 25.91 -8.77 -16.97
C LEU A 384 27.21 -7.96 -17.01
N PHE A 385 27.43 -7.08 -16.02
CA PHE A 385 28.55 -6.14 -16.00
C PHE A 385 29.69 -6.52 -15.05
N TRP A 386 29.58 -7.65 -14.33
CA TRP A 386 30.65 -8.08 -13.42
C TRP A 386 31.99 -8.27 -14.16
N PRO A 387 33.09 -7.64 -13.70
CA PRO A 387 34.37 -7.70 -14.38
C PRO A 387 34.98 -9.09 -14.33
N THR A 388 35.45 -9.59 -15.48
CA THR A 388 35.95 -10.96 -15.63
C THR A 388 37.47 -11.05 -15.66
N SER A 389 38.15 -9.92 -15.56
CA SER A 389 39.61 -9.77 -15.49
C SER A 389 39.91 -8.49 -14.73
N GLY A 390 40.89 -8.52 -13.82
CA GLY A 390 41.18 -7.48 -12.82
C GLY A 390 41.69 -6.13 -13.34
N THR A 391 41.30 -5.68 -14.53
CA THR A 391 41.71 -4.38 -15.07
C THR A 391 40.52 -3.58 -15.59
N SER A 392 40.36 -2.39 -14.98
CA SER A 392 39.73 -1.18 -15.52
C SER A 392 38.28 -1.29 -16.02
N LEU A 393 37.36 -1.71 -15.14
CA LEU A 393 35.92 -1.42 -15.29
C LEU A 393 35.34 -0.68 -14.08
N TRP A 394 36.10 -0.55 -12.98
CA TRP A 394 35.71 0.24 -11.81
C TRP A 394 35.41 1.70 -12.18
N HIS A 395 36.17 2.28 -13.12
CA HIS A 395 35.93 3.64 -13.59
C HIS A 395 34.62 3.80 -14.39
N GLN A 396 34.21 2.75 -15.13
CA GLN A 396 32.93 2.70 -15.86
C GLN A 396 31.75 2.40 -14.93
N PHE A 397 31.97 1.60 -13.88
CA PHE A 397 30.98 1.34 -12.84
C PHE A 397 30.74 2.57 -11.96
N CYS A 398 31.80 3.28 -11.55
CA CYS A 398 31.69 4.56 -10.83
C CYS A 398 31.04 5.66 -11.69
N THR A 399 31.29 5.69 -13.00
CA THR A 399 30.59 6.63 -13.89
C THR A 399 29.13 6.23 -14.07
N PHE A 400 28.79 4.96 -14.29
CA PHE A 400 27.40 4.51 -14.38
C PHE A 400 26.62 4.77 -13.09
N PHE A 401 27.22 4.46 -11.93
CA PHE A 401 26.61 4.74 -10.62
C PHE A 401 26.51 6.25 -10.37
N GLY A 402 27.47 7.04 -10.86
CA GLY A 402 27.38 8.50 -10.90
C GLY A 402 26.19 9.00 -11.73
N HIS A 403 25.96 8.41 -12.92
CA HIS A 403 24.81 8.74 -13.77
C HIS A 403 23.49 8.27 -13.15
N CYS A 404 23.43 7.10 -12.53
CA CYS A 404 22.26 6.63 -11.79
C CYS A 404 21.96 7.49 -10.57
N LYS A 405 22.99 7.93 -9.83
CA LYS A 405 22.84 8.86 -8.70
C LYS A 405 22.34 10.22 -9.18
N GLN A 406 22.81 10.70 -10.33
CA GLN A 406 22.35 11.93 -10.96
C GLN A 406 20.94 11.81 -11.54
N LEU A 407 20.58 10.65 -12.09
CA LEU A 407 19.23 10.35 -12.58
C LEU A 407 18.23 10.25 -11.41
N MET A 408 18.59 9.52 -10.34
CA MET A 408 17.80 9.46 -9.11
C MET A 408 17.66 10.84 -8.49
N ALA A 409 18.75 11.62 -8.37
CA ALA A 409 18.68 12.99 -7.90
C ALA A 409 17.76 13.86 -8.78
N SER A 410 17.79 13.69 -10.11
CA SER A 410 16.92 14.42 -11.05
C SER A 410 15.44 14.01 -10.99
N ILE A 411 15.15 12.77 -10.60
CA ILE A 411 13.80 12.24 -10.41
C ILE A 411 13.25 12.71 -9.06
N PHE A 412 14.07 12.69 -8.00
CA PHE A 412 13.69 13.18 -6.67
C PHE A 412 13.57 14.70 -6.61
N SER A 413 14.41 15.45 -7.36
CA SER A 413 14.31 16.91 -7.48
C SER A 413 13.16 17.38 -8.37
N ARG A 414 12.44 16.47 -9.04
CA ARG A 414 11.25 16.79 -9.85
C ARG A 414 9.96 16.81 -9.03
N SER A 415 10.02 16.56 -7.73
CA SER A 415 8.87 16.61 -6.81
C SER A 415 8.70 17.95 -6.07
N GLU A 416 9.61 18.91 -6.25
CA GLU A 416 9.35 20.32 -5.88
C GLU A 416 9.18 21.12 -7.16
N THR A 417 7.93 21.44 -7.50
CA THR A 417 7.62 22.53 -8.42
C THR A 417 8.11 23.83 -7.80
N LYS A 418 9.31 24.25 -8.17
CA LYS A 418 9.77 25.62 -8.02
C LYS A 418 9.69 26.26 -9.39
N ASP A 419 8.72 27.16 -9.55
CA ASP A 419 8.59 28.02 -10.72
C ASP A 419 9.97 28.62 -11.07
N LYS A 420 10.37 28.48 -12.33
CA LYS A 420 11.59 29.10 -12.84
C LYS A 420 11.34 30.60 -12.96
N ASP A 421 11.85 31.32 -11.97
CA ASP A 421 12.08 32.76 -12.09
C ASP A 421 13.27 32.97 -13.05
N GLU A 422 12.99 33.41 -14.29
CA GLU A 422 13.99 33.55 -15.37
C GLU A 422 14.88 34.80 -15.22
N ASP A 423 14.80 35.53 -14.11
CA ASP A 423 15.50 36.81 -13.94
C ASP A 423 16.68 36.82 -12.96
N ALA A 424 17.05 35.68 -12.36
CA ALA A 424 18.04 35.63 -11.29
C ALA A 424 19.52 35.95 -11.68
N ASN A 425 19.84 36.17 -12.96
CA ASN A 425 21.22 36.35 -13.44
C ASN A 425 21.50 37.68 -14.17
N TYR A 426 20.62 38.67 -14.06
CA TYR A 426 20.80 39.96 -14.71
C TYR A 426 20.53 41.12 -13.76
N GLU A 427 21.37 42.15 -13.85
CA GLU A 427 21.12 43.43 -13.18
C GLU A 427 20.50 44.39 -14.20
N TYR A 428 19.41 45.05 -13.81
CA TYR A 428 18.66 45.96 -14.68
C TYR A 428 19.01 47.41 -14.33
N GLU A 429 19.55 48.15 -15.29
CA GLU A 429 19.90 49.56 -15.13
C GLU A 429 18.79 50.43 -15.76
N MET A 430 18.26 51.38 -14.99
CA MET A 430 17.25 52.34 -15.48
C MET A 430 17.96 53.49 -16.21
N MET A 431 17.72 53.62 -17.51
CA MET A 431 18.16 54.79 -18.27
C MET A 431 16.98 55.65 -18.68
N TRP A 432 17.16 56.95 -18.53
CA TRP A 432 16.15 57.96 -18.87
C TRP A 432 16.59 58.69 -20.13
N GLU A 433 15.71 58.77 -21.12
CA GLU A 433 15.94 59.59 -22.31
C GLU A 433 15.63 61.06 -22.02
N ALA A 434 16.13 61.97 -22.86
CA ALA A 434 15.99 63.41 -22.67
C ALA A 434 14.53 63.91 -22.79
N ASP A 435 13.61 63.07 -23.26
CA ASP A 435 12.17 63.32 -23.33
C ASP A 435 11.40 62.84 -22.08
N GLY A 436 12.08 62.22 -21.11
CA GLY A 436 11.51 61.73 -19.86
C GLY A 436 10.97 60.30 -19.88
N SER A 437 11.19 59.54 -20.96
CA SER A 437 10.85 58.12 -21.02
C SER A 437 11.93 57.23 -20.35
N MET A 438 11.50 56.17 -19.65
CA MET A 438 12.39 55.25 -18.91
C MET A 438 12.42 53.88 -19.56
N HIS A 439 13.63 53.38 -19.82
CA HIS A 439 13.85 52.02 -20.31
C HIS A 439 14.83 51.25 -19.41
N LEU A 440 14.52 49.97 -19.19
CA LEU A 440 15.34 49.04 -18.42
C LEU A 440 16.23 48.25 -19.38
N VAL A 441 17.56 48.34 -19.20
CA VAL A 441 18.53 47.61 -20.02
C VAL A 441 19.14 46.47 -19.22
N LYS A 442 19.11 45.26 -19.79
CA LYS A 442 19.54 44.00 -19.17
C LYS A 442 21.06 43.82 -19.32
N LYS A 443 21.82 43.83 -18.22
CA LYS A 443 23.28 43.56 -18.21
C LYS A 443 23.60 42.21 -17.55
N PRO A 444 24.48 41.37 -18.14
CA PRO A 444 24.96 40.14 -17.51
C PRO A 444 26.09 40.42 -16.50
N LEU A 445 26.04 39.80 -15.32
CA LEU A 445 27.10 39.88 -14.31
C LEU A 445 28.38 39.13 -14.76
N ASN A 446 29.53 39.79 -14.77
CA ASN A 446 30.84 39.15 -14.96
C ASN A 446 31.43 38.71 -13.61
N ALA A 447 31.72 37.41 -13.45
CA ALA A 447 32.44 36.89 -12.29
C ALA A 447 33.96 37.18 -12.38
N PRO A 448 34.68 37.41 -11.26
CA PRO A 448 36.09 37.76 -11.29
C PRO A 448 37.00 36.53 -11.42
N THR A 449 37.98 36.63 -12.33
CA THR A 449 39.08 35.68 -12.55
C THR A 449 40.23 35.96 -11.58
N VAL A 450 40.67 34.95 -10.81
CA VAL A 450 41.95 34.98 -10.08
C VAL A 450 42.84 33.87 -10.61
N ASN A 451 43.98 34.25 -11.21
CA ASN A 451 45.05 33.39 -11.70
C ASN A 451 46.22 33.35 -10.68
N SER A 452 46.90 32.21 -10.59
CA SER A 452 48.33 32.15 -10.19
C SER A 452 49.09 31.12 -11.05
N ASN A 453 50.24 31.56 -11.56
CA ASN A 453 51.22 31.00 -12.52
C ASN A 453 51.82 29.61 -12.14
N ASP A 454 52.43 28.80 -13.03
CA ASP A 454 53.73 29.09 -13.68
C ASP A 454 54.14 28.16 -14.89
N ARG A 455 54.79 28.79 -15.90
CA ARG A 455 55.80 28.35 -16.94
C ARG A 455 55.50 27.19 -17.93
N SER A 456 55.87 27.21 -19.23
CA SER A 456 56.62 28.14 -20.12
C SER A 456 56.56 27.72 -21.62
N LEU A 457 56.54 28.73 -22.53
CA LEU A 457 57.13 28.84 -23.90
C LEU A 457 56.71 27.83 -25.00
N GLY A 458 55.95 28.22 -26.03
CA GLY A 458 56.40 28.82 -27.32
C GLY A 458 56.11 27.79 -28.45
N GLU A 459 55.60 28.02 -29.66
CA GLU A 459 55.59 29.12 -30.61
C GLU A 459 54.44 28.90 -31.64
N ARG A 460 54.11 29.97 -32.38
CA ARG A 460 53.12 30.07 -33.46
C ARG A 460 53.46 29.26 -34.72
N GLY A 461 52.42 28.85 -35.45
CA GLY A 461 52.49 28.60 -36.89
C GLY A 461 51.14 28.23 -37.50
N ASN A 462 50.48 29.19 -38.16
CA ASN A 462 49.28 29.00 -38.99
C ASN A 462 49.67 28.90 -40.49
N VAL A 463 48.70 28.49 -41.32
CA VAL A 463 48.60 28.45 -42.81
C VAL A 463 48.75 27.02 -43.36
N VAL A 464 47.72 26.28 -43.82
CA VAL A 464 46.60 26.46 -44.79
C VAL A 464 46.98 26.24 -46.27
N MET A 465 46.40 25.14 -46.82
CA MET A 465 46.03 24.82 -48.23
C MET A 465 47.17 24.63 -49.26
N ARG A 466 47.12 23.76 -50.29
CA ARG A 466 46.05 22.98 -50.93
C ARG A 466 46.66 21.86 -51.79
N SER A 467 45.82 20.89 -52.14
CA SER A 467 46.00 19.73 -53.02
C SER A 467 46.12 20.03 -54.53
N ALA A 468 46.83 19.16 -55.27
CA ALA A 468 46.55 18.83 -56.68
C ALA A 468 46.98 17.39 -57.02
N ALA A 469 46.30 16.78 -57.99
CA ALA A 469 46.10 15.36 -58.18
C ALA A 469 46.75 14.77 -59.45
N ARG A 470 46.83 13.41 -59.46
CA ARG A 470 46.79 12.45 -60.61
C ARG A 470 47.92 12.51 -61.66
N LYS A 471 48.52 11.39 -62.09
CA LYS A 471 47.93 10.34 -62.94
C LYS A 471 48.90 9.14 -63.14
N ASN A 472 48.30 8.00 -63.52
CA ASN A 472 48.84 6.65 -63.81
C ASN A 472 50.01 6.64 -64.84
N THR A 473 50.83 5.58 -65.00
CA THR A 473 50.51 4.29 -65.65
C THR A 473 51.68 3.28 -65.52
N ALA A 474 51.37 1.99 -65.67
CA ALA A 474 52.20 0.79 -65.49
C ALA A 474 53.26 0.52 -66.58
N GLN A 475 54.34 -0.21 -66.24
CA GLN A 475 54.89 -1.33 -67.05
C GLN A 475 55.89 -2.20 -66.26
N GLU A 476 56.07 -3.42 -66.76
CA GLU A 476 56.62 -4.64 -66.17
C GLU A 476 58.17 -4.77 -66.08
N ALA A 477 58.57 -5.80 -65.30
CA ALA A 477 59.74 -6.68 -65.43
C ALA A 477 61.16 -6.11 -65.20
N ASP A 478 61.85 -6.59 -64.16
CA ASP A 478 62.82 -7.69 -64.34
C ASP A 478 63.39 -8.24 -63.02
N LEU A 479 63.86 -9.50 -63.11
CA LEU A 479 64.49 -10.32 -62.07
C LEU A 479 65.74 -9.69 -61.44
N SER A 480 65.93 -9.89 -60.12
CA SER A 480 67.15 -10.54 -59.62
C SER A 480 67.00 -11.00 -58.16
N VAL A 481 67.57 -12.18 -57.92
CA VAL A 481 67.63 -12.93 -56.67
C VAL A 481 68.73 -12.33 -55.79
N ASN A 482 68.46 -12.15 -54.49
CA ASN A 482 69.47 -12.47 -53.49
C ASN A 482 68.85 -12.94 -52.18
N VAL A 483 69.40 -14.06 -51.73
CA VAL A 483 69.06 -14.83 -50.54
C VAL A 483 69.73 -14.16 -49.35
N ASP A 484 68.98 -13.91 -48.28
CA ASP A 484 69.56 -13.95 -46.93
C ASP A 484 68.54 -14.50 -45.93
N MET A 485 68.98 -15.52 -45.22
CA MET A 485 68.21 -16.38 -44.34
C MET A 485 68.70 -16.15 -42.91
N ALA A 486 67.89 -15.50 -42.05
CA ALA A 486 67.98 -15.70 -40.60
C ALA A 486 66.75 -15.16 -39.83
N SER A 487 66.18 -16.07 -39.03
CA SER A 487 65.46 -15.88 -37.76
C SER A 487 64.24 -14.95 -37.70
N ALA A 488 63.05 -15.55 -37.59
CA ALA A 488 62.13 -15.32 -36.47
C ALA A 488 60.92 -16.25 -36.60
N ALA A 489 60.71 -17.12 -35.62
CA ALA A 489 59.46 -17.84 -35.47
C ALA A 489 58.30 -16.84 -35.33
N ARG A 490 57.50 -16.67 -36.37
CA ARG A 490 56.22 -15.97 -36.29
C ARG A 490 55.24 -16.86 -35.54
N MET A 491 55.02 -16.58 -34.26
CA MET A 491 53.76 -16.97 -33.62
C MET A 491 52.59 -16.35 -34.40
N PRO A 492 51.51 -17.10 -34.69
CA PRO A 492 50.38 -16.52 -35.39
C PRO A 492 49.75 -15.43 -34.53
N PRO A 493 49.24 -14.33 -35.14
CA PRO A 493 48.58 -13.29 -34.39
C PRO A 493 47.34 -13.88 -33.72
N ARG A 494 47.23 -13.74 -32.39
CA ARG A 494 45.99 -13.98 -31.66
C ARG A 494 44.89 -13.15 -32.32
N THR A 495 43.98 -13.81 -33.04
CA THR A 495 42.77 -13.19 -33.54
C THR A 495 41.99 -12.68 -32.33
N GLY A 496 41.89 -11.36 -32.19
CA GLY A 496 41.05 -10.74 -31.18
C GLY A 496 39.64 -11.30 -31.34
N LYS A 497 39.09 -11.91 -30.29
CA LYS A 497 37.71 -12.41 -30.30
C LYS A 497 36.79 -11.29 -30.80
N SER A 498 35.92 -11.60 -31.76
CA SER A 498 34.92 -10.64 -32.23
C SER A 498 34.12 -10.10 -31.04
N LYS A 499 33.78 -8.81 -31.06
CA LYS A 499 32.94 -8.16 -30.02
C LYS A 499 31.69 -8.99 -29.73
N THR A 500 31.12 -9.61 -30.77
CA THR A 500 29.98 -10.53 -30.69
C THR A 500 30.26 -11.75 -29.81
N THR A 501 31.42 -12.39 -29.97
CA THR A 501 31.82 -13.56 -29.16
C THR A 501 31.99 -13.20 -27.69
N ILE A 502 32.49 -11.99 -27.39
CA ILE A 502 32.64 -11.49 -26.02
C ILE A 502 31.27 -11.24 -25.37
N ILE A 503 30.34 -10.65 -26.12
CA ILE A 503 28.95 -10.41 -25.66
C ILE A 503 28.24 -11.74 -25.40
N ILE A 504 28.30 -12.70 -26.32
CA ILE A 504 27.70 -14.04 -26.14
C ILE A 504 28.28 -14.73 -24.91
N GLN A 505 29.61 -14.69 -24.72
CA GLN A 505 30.25 -15.27 -23.53
C GLN A 505 29.84 -14.58 -22.22
N ARG A 506 29.53 -13.27 -22.23
CA ARG A 506 28.96 -12.56 -21.07
C ARG A 506 27.53 -13.02 -20.79
N LEU A 507 26.67 -13.08 -21.82
CA LEU A 507 25.29 -13.52 -21.68
C LEU A 507 25.18 -14.94 -21.12
N ILE A 508 25.96 -15.89 -21.66
CA ILE A 508 25.97 -17.27 -21.17
C ILE A 508 26.39 -17.33 -19.69
N ARG A 509 27.36 -16.50 -19.27
CA ARG A 509 27.79 -16.44 -17.87
C ARG A 509 26.74 -15.84 -16.96
N ALA A 510 26.13 -14.73 -17.35
CA ALA A 510 25.05 -14.10 -16.61
C ALA A 510 23.88 -15.08 -16.45
N LEU A 511 23.48 -15.77 -17.53
CA LEU A 511 22.44 -16.79 -17.50
C LEU A 511 22.76 -17.88 -16.49
N ARG A 512 23.99 -18.44 -16.51
CA ARG A 512 24.41 -19.46 -15.53
C ARG A 512 24.31 -18.97 -14.09
N MET A 513 24.71 -17.72 -13.83
CA MET A 513 24.61 -17.15 -12.48
C MET A 513 23.15 -16.98 -12.05
N VAL A 514 22.31 -16.43 -12.93
CA VAL A 514 20.88 -16.25 -12.67
C VAL A 514 20.20 -17.59 -12.44
N THR A 515 20.53 -18.64 -13.21
CA THR A 515 20.00 -19.99 -12.98
C THR A 515 20.36 -20.51 -11.60
N VAL A 516 21.60 -20.32 -11.12
CA VAL A 516 22.00 -20.75 -9.77
C VAL A 516 21.26 -19.95 -8.70
N ILE A 517 21.16 -18.63 -8.84
CA ILE A 517 20.42 -17.77 -7.91
C ILE A 517 18.95 -18.22 -7.82
N ALA A 518 18.32 -18.46 -8.97
CA ALA A 518 16.94 -18.92 -9.07
C ALA A 518 16.75 -20.32 -8.48
N ALA A 519 17.67 -21.25 -8.76
CA ALA A 519 17.60 -22.62 -8.24
C ALA A 519 17.62 -22.69 -6.71
N VAL A 520 18.22 -21.70 -6.03
CA VAL A 520 18.20 -21.59 -4.57
C VAL A 520 16.95 -20.84 -4.08
N ASN A 521 16.61 -19.72 -4.71
CA ASN A 521 15.63 -18.78 -4.14
C ASN A 521 14.19 -19.00 -4.60
N VAL A 522 13.96 -19.56 -5.79
CA VAL A 522 12.58 -19.88 -6.24
C VAL A 522 11.96 -20.96 -5.34
N PRO A 523 12.65 -22.07 -4.99
CA PRO A 523 12.09 -23.03 -4.03
C PRO A 523 11.82 -22.42 -2.66
N LEU A 524 12.70 -21.55 -2.15
CA LEU A 524 12.49 -20.82 -0.90
C LEU A 524 11.24 -19.95 -0.96
N TYR A 525 11.08 -19.16 -2.02
CA TYR A 525 9.90 -18.34 -2.24
C TYR A 525 8.63 -19.20 -2.28
N MET A 526 8.61 -20.27 -3.09
CA MET A 526 7.46 -21.17 -3.18
C MET A 526 7.13 -21.82 -1.84
N MET A 527 8.14 -22.23 -1.06
CA MET A 527 7.93 -22.76 0.29
C MET A 527 7.27 -21.72 1.21
N LEU A 528 7.70 -20.45 1.14
CA LEU A 528 7.10 -19.36 1.93
C LEU A 528 5.66 -19.06 1.50
N LEU A 529 5.35 -19.10 0.19
CA LEU A 529 3.97 -18.95 -0.28
C LEU A 529 3.08 -20.11 0.18
N PHE A 530 3.51 -21.36 -0.02
CA PHE A 530 2.69 -22.53 0.31
C PHE A 530 2.54 -22.77 1.80
N LYS A 531 3.51 -22.34 2.62
CA LYS A 531 3.37 -22.35 4.09
C LYS A 531 2.10 -21.63 4.53
N ASP A 532 1.79 -20.52 3.86
CA ASP A 532 0.64 -19.69 4.22
C ASP A 532 -0.63 -20.15 3.50
N TRP A 533 -0.53 -20.81 2.33
CA TRP A 533 -1.71 -21.28 1.58
C TRP A 533 -2.25 -22.64 2.01
N ILE A 534 -1.42 -23.54 2.53
CA ILE A 534 -1.87 -24.87 2.95
C ILE A 534 -2.69 -24.74 4.24
N ASP A 535 -3.80 -25.48 4.33
CA ASP A 535 -4.61 -25.58 5.55
C ASP A 535 -3.77 -26.18 6.69
N LYS A 536 -3.84 -25.57 7.88
CA LYS A 536 -3.16 -26.06 9.07
C LYS A 536 -4.02 -27.02 9.87
#